data_AF-Q2TBT6-F1
#
_entry.id   AF-Q2TBT6-F1
#
_cell.length_a   1.000
_cell.length_b   1.000
_cell.length_c   1.000
_cell.angle_alpha   90.00
_cell.angle_beta   90.00
_cell.angle_gamma   90.00
#
_symmetry.space_group_name_H-M   'P 1'
#
loop_
_entity.id
_entity.type
_entity.pdbx_description
1 polymer ?
#
loop_
_entity_poly.entity_id
_entity_poly.type
_entity_poly.pdbx_seq_one_letter_code
_entity_poly.pdbx_strand_id
1 'polypeptide(L)'
;MPRGPCSLVRVSATPVAVLAVALVSSLSRCSLLEPENSVVSALSPYFGTKTRYEDANPGLLPDPEVPRRDPELLEETCTPVQLVALIRHGTRYPTTKQIRKLRQLHGLLQARGAEDDRTRAAGRGDLGAALADWPLWYADWMDGQLVEKGRQDMRQLALRLASLFPALFSRENYGRLQLVTSSKHRCVDSGAAFLQGLWQHYHPGLPPPDIADMECGPPRINDKLMRFFDHCEKFLTQVERNATALYHVEAFKTGPEMQNILKKVADILQVPVNNLNADLIQVAFFTCSFDLAIKGVKSPWCDVFDIDDAKVLEYLNDLKQYWKRGYGYSINSRSSCTLFQDIFQHLDKAVKQKQRRSCVPDSEMEK
;
A
#
# COMPACT_ATOMS: atom_id res chain seq x y z
N MET A 1 53.67 42.68 -34.04
CA MET A 1 54.82 43.40 -33.44
C MET A 1 54.66 44.88 -33.77
N PRO A 2 55.02 45.87 -32.92
CA PRO A 2 55.65 45.84 -31.59
C PRO A 2 54.78 46.55 -30.50
N ARG A 3 54.74 46.09 -29.24
CA ARG A 3 55.59 46.35 -28.04
C ARG A 3 55.08 47.50 -27.13
N GLY A 4 54.86 47.17 -25.84
CA GLY A 4 54.74 48.08 -24.69
C GLY A 4 56.06 48.78 -24.33
N PRO A 5 56.25 49.40 -23.13
CA PRO A 5 56.22 48.71 -21.80
C PRO A 5 55.57 49.57 -20.64
N CYS A 6 55.13 49.06 -19.48
CA CYS A 6 55.84 48.56 -18.26
C CYS A 6 57.00 49.48 -17.76
N SER A 7 57.22 49.83 -16.48
CA SER A 7 56.99 49.13 -15.19
C SER A 7 57.52 49.91 -13.94
N LEU A 8 56.94 49.61 -12.75
CA LEU A 8 57.52 49.48 -11.37
C LEU A 8 57.99 50.77 -10.62
N VAL A 9 57.82 50.97 -9.30
CA VAL A 9 58.27 50.23 -8.06
C VAL A 9 57.44 50.77 -6.84
N ARG A 10 56.74 49.98 -5.99
CA ARG A 10 57.09 49.36 -4.66
C ARG A 10 57.58 50.34 -3.55
N VAL A 11 57.11 50.36 -2.28
CA VAL A 11 57.33 49.38 -1.18
C VAL A 11 56.44 49.68 0.08
N SER A 12 56.09 48.59 0.81
CA SER A 12 55.54 48.30 2.17
C SER A 12 55.58 49.35 3.32
N ALA A 13 54.83 49.26 4.43
CA ALA A 13 54.43 48.11 5.27
C ALA A 13 53.24 48.38 6.24
N THR A 14 52.68 47.30 6.79
CA THR A 14 51.53 47.09 7.72
C THR A 14 51.90 47.30 9.21
N PRO A 15 51.13 46.92 10.27
CA PRO A 15 49.73 46.41 10.41
C PRO A 15 48.92 47.07 11.58
N VAL A 16 47.64 46.71 11.80
CA VAL A 16 47.05 46.30 13.11
C VAL A 16 45.56 45.89 12.95
N ALA A 17 45.29 44.66 13.40
CA ALA A 17 44.08 44.07 13.99
C ALA A 17 42.72 44.04 13.26
N VAL A 18 42.55 42.93 12.53
CA VAL A 18 41.42 41.98 12.48
C VAL A 18 40.28 42.15 13.51
N LEU A 19 39.05 42.31 13.00
CA LEU A 19 37.82 41.69 13.54
C LEU A 19 36.74 41.68 12.44
N ALA A 20 36.82 40.70 11.53
CA ALA A 20 35.75 40.42 10.58
C ALA A 20 34.92 39.27 11.14
N VAL A 21 33.71 39.58 11.63
CA VAL A 21 32.69 38.60 11.95
C VAL A 21 32.19 38.02 10.62
N ALA A 22 32.70 36.85 10.25
CA ALA A 22 32.15 36.07 9.16
C ALA A 22 30.84 35.43 9.63
N LEU A 23 29.70 35.99 9.22
CA LEU A 23 28.41 35.31 9.27
C LEU A 23 28.43 34.18 8.23
N VAL A 24 28.96 33.03 8.63
CA VAL A 24 28.73 31.78 7.91
C VAL A 24 27.31 31.35 8.22
N SER A 25 26.37 31.73 7.36
CA SER A 25 25.03 31.16 7.35
C SER A 25 25.14 29.69 6.96
N SER A 26 25.32 28.84 7.97
CA SER A 26 25.07 27.41 7.88
C SER A 26 23.59 27.21 7.55
N LEU A 27 23.26 27.10 6.27
CA LEU A 27 22.02 26.47 5.85
C LEU A 27 22.16 24.98 6.18
N SER A 28 21.96 24.67 7.46
CA SER A 28 21.60 23.34 7.90
C SER A 28 20.31 23.00 7.17
N ARG A 29 20.43 22.21 6.10
CA ARG A 29 19.30 21.49 5.55
C ARG A 29 18.71 20.71 6.71
N CYS A 30 17.65 21.22 7.34
CA CYS A 30 16.72 20.39 8.08
C CYS A 30 16.00 19.52 7.06
N SER A 31 16.71 18.51 6.55
CA SER A 31 16.04 17.25 6.25
C SER A 31 15.44 16.84 7.59
N LEU A 32 14.11 16.83 7.67
CA LEU A 32 13.42 16.02 8.65
C LEU A 32 13.91 14.58 8.43
N LEU A 33 14.94 14.19 9.16
CA LEU A 33 15.24 12.79 9.42
C LEU A 33 14.06 12.31 10.25
N GLU A 34 13.02 11.87 9.55
CA GLU A 34 12.04 10.93 10.08
C GLU A 34 12.84 9.81 10.78
N PRO A 35 12.45 9.38 11.99
CA PRO A 35 13.23 8.39 12.72
C PRO A 35 13.39 7.13 11.85
N GLU A 36 14.65 6.79 11.56
CA GLU A 36 15.10 5.61 10.81
C GLU A 36 14.91 4.30 11.62
N ASN A 37 13.89 4.26 12.47
CA ASN A 37 13.40 3.02 13.08
C ASN A 37 12.04 2.77 12.49
N SER A 38 11.95 1.85 11.53
CA SER A 38 10.66 1.40 11.01
C SER A 38 9.82 0.97 12.22
N VAL A 39 8.75 1.70 12.50
CA VAL A 39 7.85 1.34 13.58
C VAL A 39 7.18 0.04 13.16
N VAL A 40 7.56 -1.06 13.82
CA VAL A 40 7.04 -2.42 13.57
C VAL A 40 6.19 -2.84 14.76
N SER A 41 5.05 -3.44 14.48
CA SER A 41 4.19 -4.07 15.48
C SER A 41 4.36 -5.58 15.42
N ALA A 42 4.38 -6.25 16.58
CA ALA A 42 4.30 -7.71 16.63
C ALA A 42 3.00 -8.25 15.99
N LEU A 43 2.00 -7.38 15.82
CA LEU A 43 0.72 -7.70 15.17
C LEU A 43 0.78 -7.63 13.63
N SER A 44 1.85 -7.06 13.04
CA SER A 44 1.97 -6.87 11.58
C SER A 44 1.69 -8.12 10.73
N PRO A 45 2.12 -9.33 11.13
CA PRO A 45 1.82 -10.55 10.39
C PRO A 45 0.31 -10.89 10.30
N TYR A 46 -0.50 -10.40 11.25
CA TYR A 46 -1.90 -10.81 11.44
C TYR A 46 -2.93 -9.82 10.89
N PHE A 47 -2.48 -8.76 10.19
CA PHE A 47 -3.39 -7.79 9.57
C PHE A 47 -3.97 -8.27 8.22
N GLY A 48 -3.56 -9.45 7.75
CA GLY A 48 -3.99 -10.05 6.49
C GLY A 48 -3.92 -9.06 5.33
N THR A 49 -5.06 -8.78 4.69
CA THR A 49 -5.11 -7.84 3.56
C THR A 49 -4.82 -6.37 3.90
N LYS A 50 -4.49 -6.04 5.15
CA LYS A 50 -4.10 -4.70 5.62
C LYS A 50 -2.63 -4.62 6.05
N THR A 51 -1.89 -5.73 6.03
CA THR A 51 -0.44 -5.74 6.27
C THR A 51 0.27 -4.82 5.25
N ARG A 52 1.26 -4.06 5.71
CA ARG A 52 2.07 -3.19 4.84
C ARG A 52 2.89 -4.05 3.89
N TYR A 53 3.18 -3.55 2.69
CA TYR A 53 3.98 -4.29 1.72
C TYR A 53 5.38 -4.58 2.25
N GLU A 54 5.99 -3.63 2.96
CA GLU A 54 7.29 -3.77 3.61
C GLU A 54 7.29 -4.73 4.81
N ASP A 55 6.15 -4.94 5.47
CA ASP A 55 6.05 -5.96 6.53
C ASP A 55 5.98 -7.37 5.93
N ALA A 56 5.35 -7.50 4.76
CA ALA A 56 5.28 -8.77 4.02
C ALA A 56 6.56 -9.07 3.23
N ASN A 57 7.30 -8.04 2.83
CA ASN A 57 8.60 -8.13 2.17
C ASN A 57 9.58 -7.14 2.82
N PRO A 58 10.28 -7.55 3.91
CA PRO A 58 11.20 -6.68 4.65
C PRO A 58 12.36 -6.11 3.82
N GLY A 59 12.71 -6.76 2.70
CA GLY A 59 13.74 -6.25 1.78
C GLY A 59 13.41 -4.87 1.20
N LEU A 60 12.12 -4.49 1.16
CA LEU A 60 11.68 -3.20 0.62
C LEU A 60 12.08 -1.98 1.46
N LEU A 61 12.44 -2.18 2.74
CA LEU A 61 12.85 -1.09 3.63
C LEU A 61 14.22 -0.49 3.22
N PRO A 62 15.30 -1.28 3.13
CA PRO A 62 16.61 -0.75 2.73
C PRO A 62 16.72 -0.46 1.23
N ASP A 63 16.01 -1.22 0.39
CA ASP A 63 16.02 -1.01 -1.06
C ASP A 63 14.61 -1.26 -1.64
N PRO A 64 13.86 -0.22 -2.01
CA PRO A 64 12.51 -0.40 -2.54
C PRO A 64 12.46 -1.14 -3.88
N GLU A 65 13.62 -1.28 -4.55
CA GLU A 65 13.78 -1.97 -5.83
C GLU A 65 14.16 -3.46 -5.71
N VAL A 66 14.31 -4.02 -4.50
CA VAL A 66 14.56 -5.47 -4.38
C VAL A 66 13.30 -6.32 -4.55
N PRO A 67 13.44 -7.55 -5.11
CA PRO A 67 14.65 -8.08 -5.73
C PRO A 67 14.90 -7.41 -7.10
N ARG A 68 16.16 -7.13 -7.41
CA ARG A 68 16.55 -6.57 -8.72
C ARG A 68 16.69 -7.64 -9.80
N ARG A 69 16.69 -8.92 -9.39
CA ARG A 69 16.79 -10.12 -10.23
C ARG A 69 15.91 -11.21 -9.65
N ASP A 70 15.23 -11.94 -10.50
CA ASP A 70 14.48 -13.11 -10.07
C ASP A 70 15.49 -14.24 -9.75
N PRO A 71 15.54 -14.75 -8.50
CA PRO A 71 16.46 -15.83 -8.14
C PRO A 71 16.17 -17.15 -8.86
N GLU A 72 14.98 -17.30 -9.47
CA GLU A 72 14.57 -18.52 -10.18
C GLU A 72 14.76 -18.41 -11.71
N LEU A 73 15.01 -17.22 -12.26
CA LEU A 73 15.34 -17.05 -13.68
C LEU A 73 16.79 -17.45 -13.93
N LEU A 74 17.00 -18.61 -14.57
CA LEU A 74 18.31 -19.02 -15.07
C LEU A 74 18.75 -18.07 -16.20
N GLU A 75 19.54 -17.05 -15.85
CA GLU A 75 19.92 -15.91 -16.70
C GLU A 75 20.54 -16.31 -18.06
N GLU A 76 21.09 -17.51 -18.20
CA GLU A 76 21.81 -17.91 -19.41
C GLU A 76 20.98 -18.74 -20.41
N THR A 77 19.73 -19.10 -20.10
CA THR A 77 18.91 -19.95 -20.98
C THR A 77 17.55 -19.35 -21.36
N CYS A 78 17.07 -18.33 -20.64
CA CYS A 78 15.74 -17.77 -20.83
C CYS A 78 15.76 -16.25 -20.98
N THR A 79 15.01 -15.73 -21.96
CA THR A 79 14.78 -14.29 -22.11
C THR A 79 13.29 -14.00 -21.92
N PRO A 80 12.90 -13.05 -21.05
CA PRO A 80 11.50 -12.69 -20.87
C PRO A 80 10.91 -12.10 -22.16
N VAL A 81 9.73 -12.59 -22.55
CA VAL A 81 9.06 -12.19 -23.81
C VAL A 81 7.82 -11.32 -23.54
N GLN A 82 7.14 -11.55 -22.42
CA GLN A 82 5.91 -10.87 -22.05
C GLN A 82 5.77 -10.88 -20.52
N LEU A 83 5.29 -9.78 -19.95
CA LEU A 83 4.86 -9.72 -18.56
C LEU A 83 3.36 -9.40 -18.53
N VAL A 84 2.60 -10.20 -17.80
CA VAL A 84 1.20 -9.91 -17.45
C VAL A 84 1.11 -9.93 -15.92
N ALA A 85 0.80 -8.77 -15.32
CA ALA A 85 0.77 -8.63 -13.87
C ALA A 85 -0.64 -8.24 -13.39
N LEU A 86 -1.17 -9.00 -12.42
CA LEU A 86 -2.40 -8.66 -11.72
C LEU A 86 -2.07 -7.97 -10.39
N ILE A 87 -2.25 -6.64 -10.36
CA ILE A 87 -1.76 -5.81 -9.27
C ILE A 87 -2.93 -5.24 -8.45
N ARG A 88 -2.85 -5.39 -7.13
CA ARG A 88 -3.77 -4.74 -6.19
C ARG A 88 -3.39 -3.27 -6.00
N HIS A 89 -4.39 -2.42 -5.76
CA HIS A 89 -4.15 -1.02 -5.37
C HIS A 89 -3.20 -0.89 -4.17
N GLY A 90 -2.48 0.23 -4.08
CA GLY A 90 -1.61 0.54 -2.95
C GLY A 90 -2.36 0.84 -1.64
N THR A 91 -1.61 1.21 -0.61
CA THR A 91 -2.15 1.61 0.71
C THR A 91 -3.22 2.71 0.60
N ARG A 92 -4.29 2.60 1.39
CA ARG A 92 -5.45 3.51 1.33
C ARG A 92 -5.99 3.84 2.72
N TYR A 93 -6.78 4.90 2.81
CA TYR A 93 -7.56 5.21 4.00
C TYR A 93 -8.58 4.10 4.34
N PRO A 94 -9.09 4.04 5.58
CA PRO A 94 -10.24 3.21 5.91
C PRO A 94 -11.48 3.62 5.10
N THR A 95 -12.44 2.72 4.95
CA THR A 95 -13.73 3.07 4.30
C THR A 95 -14.62 3.85 5.26
N THR A 96 -15.60 4.60 4.75
CA THR A 96 -16.59 5.35 5.55
C THR A 96 -17.27 4.47 6.61
N LYS A 97 -17.58 3.20 6.27
CA LYS A 97 -18.16 2.24 7.23
C LYS A 97 -17.22 1.94 8.39
N GLN A 98 -15.92 1.84 8.15
CA GLN A 98 -14.90 1.62 9.19
C GLN A 98 -14.68 2.90 10.00
N ILE A 99 -14.64 4.06 9.35
CA ILE A 99 -14.48 5.35 10.00
C ILE A 99 -15.62 5.60 11.01
N ARG A 100 -16.87 5.35 10.62
CA ARG A 100 -18.03 5.50 11.52
C ARG A 100 -17.96 4.58 12.73
N LYS A 101 -17.54 3.34 12.55
CA LYS A 101 -17.30 2.39 13.65
C LYS A 101 -16.18 2.86 14.59
N LEU A 102 -15.11 3.42 14.04
CA LEU A 102 -14.04 4.02 14.84
C LEU A 102 -14.56 5.24 15.64
N ARG A 103 -15.42 6.09 15.05
CA ARG A 103 -16.07 7.18 15.79
C ARG A 103 -16.96 6.66 16.91
N GLN A 104 -17.70 5.57 16.66
CA GLN A 104 -18.52 4.93 17.69
C GLN A 104 -17.66 4.46 18.87
N LEU A 105 -16.55 3.76 18.60
CA LEU A 105 -15.59 3.35 19.63
C LEU A 105 -15.05 4.55 20.42
N HIS A 106 -14.66 5.61 19.72
CA HIS A 106 -14.18 6.83 20.36
C HIS A 106 -15.27 7.49 21.24
N GLY A 107 -16.53 7.48 20.80
CA GLY A 107 -17.65 7.95 21.61
C GLY A 107 -17.86 7.14 22.89
N LEU A 108 -17.68 5.81 22.84
CA LEU A 108 -17.71 4.96 24.03
C LEU A 108 -16.57 5.29 25.01
N LEU A 109 -15.37 5.56 24.50
CA LEU A 109 -14.20 5.93 25.30
C LEU A 109 -14.36 7.31 25.95
N GLN A 110 -14.92 8.29 25.24
CA GLN A 110 -15.21 9.61 25.78
C GLN A 110 -16.29 9.57 26.88
N ALA A 111 -17.32 8.74 26.73
CA ALA A 111 -18.39 8.59 27.72
C ALA A 111 -17.91 7.96 29.05
N ARG A 112 -16.79 7.21 29.03
CA ARG A 112 -16.18 6.59 30.22
C ARG A 112 -15.75 7.60 31.30
N GLY A 113 -15.46 8.85 30.90
CA GLY A 113 -14.98 9.91 31.80
C GLY A 113 -16.04 10.52 32.71
N ALA A 114 -17.33 10.22 32.51
CA ALA A 114 -18.42 10.91 33.22
C ALA A 114 -18.93 10.21 34.50
N GLU A 115 -18.72 8.90 34.67
CA GLU A 115 -19.41 8.13 35.73
C GLU A 115 -18.50 7.56 36.84
N ASP A 116 -17.18 7.43 36.63
CA ASP A 116 -16.39 6.43 37.38
C ASP A 116 -15.06 6.93 37.98
N ASP A 117 -15.03 8.20 38.41
CA ASP A 117 -13.84 8.85 39.02
C ASP A 117 -13.54 8.37 40.46
N ARG A 118 -14.31 7.41 41.01
CA ARG A 118 -14.21 7.00 42.42
C ARG A 118 -13.53 5.64 42.68
N THR A 119 -13.13 4.91 41.64
CA THR A 119 -12.74 3.49 41.83
C THR A 119 -11.52 3.02 41.03
N ARG A 120 -10.70 3.91 40.45
CA ARG A 120 -9.60 3.47 39.59
C ARG A 120 -8.35 3.07 40.37
N ALA A 121 -8.14 1.76 40.48
CA ALA A 121 -6.85 1.17 40.79
C ALA A 121 -5.84 1.55 39.70
N ALA A 122 -4.83 2.33 40.09
CA ALA A 122 -3.70 2.68 39.26
C ALA A 122 -2.86 1.43 38.97
N GLY A 123 -3.00 0.85 37.78
CA GLY A 123 -2.19 -0.29 37.32
C GLY A 123 -2.24 -0.45 35.81
N ARG A 124 -1.07 -0.30 35.16
CA ARG A 124 -0.84 -0.01 33.71
C ARG A 124 -1.54 1.29 33.27
N GLY A 125 -0.78 2.19 32.64
CA GLY A 125 -1.31 3.48 32.17
C GLY A 125 -2.64 3.29 31.46
N ASP A 126 -3.64 4.10 31.82
CA ASP A 126 -5.02 3.94 31.42
C ASP A 126 -5.17 3.98 29.89
N LEU A 127 -5.14 2.81 29.24
CA LEU A 127 -5.12 2.70 27.78
C LEU A 127 -6.41 3.25 27.17
N GLY A 128 -7.55 3.07 27.83
CA GLY A 128 -8.80 3.66 27.36
C GLY A 128 -8.81 5.18 27.45
N ALA A 129 -8.19 5.79 28.47
CA ALA A 129 -8.00 7.25 28.50
C ALA A 129 -7.04 7.73 27.39
N ALA A 130 -5.90 7.03 27.20
CA ALA A 130 -4.98 7.33 26.11
C ALA A 130 -5.64 7.23 24.72
N LEU A 131 -6.57 6.29 24.55
CA LEU A 131 -7.37 6.13 23.33
C LEU A 131 -8.50 7.16 23.19
N ALA A 132 -9.06 7.64 24.31
CA ALA A 132 -10.02 8.74 24.31
C ALA A 132 -9.37 10.04 23.84
N ASP A 133 -8.11 10.27 24.21
CA ASP A 133 -7.33 11.43 23.76
C ASP A 133 -6.64 11.21 22.39
N TRP A 134 -6.66 9.98 21.87
CA TRP A 134 -6.02 9.67 20.59
C TRP A 134 -6.73 10.38 19.43
N PRO A 135 -6.02 11.09 18.55
CA PRO A 135 -6.63 11.86 17.48
C PRO A 135 -7.42 10.99 16.50
N LEU A 136 -8.64 11.41 16.18
CA LEU A 136 -9.46 10.79 15.15
C LEU A 136 -9.08 11.32 13.75
N TRP A 137 -8.00 10.79 13.17
CA TRP A 137 -7.43 11.28 11.91
C TRP A 137 -8.28 11.10 10.65
N TYR A 138 -9.35 10.32 10.71
CA TYR A 138 -10.06 9.86 9.52
C TYR A 138 -11.46 10.48 9.40
N ALA A 139 -11.69 11.13 8.25
CA ALA A 139 -12.94 11.80 7.90
C ALA A 139 -13.71 11.05 6.82
N ASP A 140 -15.05 11.17 6.79
CA ASP A 140 -15.91 10.40 5.86
C ASP A 140 -15.54 10.61 4.39
N TRP A 141 -15.07 11.81 4.01
CA TRP A 141 -14.66 12.11 2.64
C TRP A 141 -13.44 11.31 2.17
N MET A 142 -12.64 10.74 3.10
CA MET A 142 -11.45 9.94 2.77
C MET A 142 -11.78 8.54 2.23
N ASP A 143 -13.03 8.09 2.32
CA ASP A 143 -13.58 6.75 1.97
C ASP A 143 -12.73 5.85 1.05
N GLY A 144 -11.74 5.16 1.63
CA GLY A 144 -10.89 4.25 0.86
C GLY A 144 -10.07 4.90 -0.27
N GLN A 145 -9.85 6.21 -0.25
CA GLN A 145 -8.95 6.94 -1.15
C GLN A 145 -7.50 6.48 -0.95
N LEU A 146 -6.73 6.50 -2.04
CA LEU A 146 -5.32 6.13 -2.02
C LEU A 146 -4.53 7.19 -1.24
N VAL A 147 -3.71 6.74 -0.28
CA VAL A 147 -2.84 7.65 0.48
C VAL A 147 -1.51 7.85 -0.24
N GLU A 148 -0.70 8.82 0.19
CA GLU A 148 0.61 9.05 -0.44
C GLU A 148 1.52 7.82 -0.33
N LYS A 149 1.52 7.13 0.82
CA LYS A 149 2.20 5.82 0.96
C LYS A 149 1.75 4.82 -0.12
N GLY A 150 0.46 4.81 -0.47
CA GLY A 150 -0.08 3.96 -1.51
C GLY A 150 0.35 4.35 -2.92
N ARG A 151 0.56 5.64 -3.18
CA ARG A 151 1.17 6.10 -4.45
C ARG A 151 2.64 5.66 -4.50
N GLN A 152 3.36 5.81 -3.39
CA GLN A 152 4.74 5.36 -3.26
C GLN A 152 4.87 3.84 -3.46
N ASP A 153 3.99 3.03 -2.87
CA ASP A 153 3.95 1.56 -3.07
C ASP A 153 3.94 1.21 -4.56
N MET A 154 3.13 1.92 -5.34
CA MET A 154 2.94 1.69 -6.78
C MET A 154 4.10 2.22 -7.63
N ARG A 155 4.68 3.37 -7.27
CA ARG A 155 5.90 3.89 -7.90
C ARG A 155 7.07 2.91 -7.70
N GLN A 156 7.25 2.44 -6.47
CA GLN A 156 8.31 1.47 -6.15
C GLN A 156 8.08 0.12 -6.82
N LEU A 157 6.82 -0.34 -6.92
CA LEU A 157 6.49 -1.54 -7.69
C LEU A 157 6.85 -1.40 -9.18
N ALA A 158 6.59 -0.24 -9.78
CA ALA A 158 7.00 0.06 -11.14
C ALA A 158 8.52 -0.04 -11.32
N LEU A 159 9.29 0.59 -10.43
CA LEU A 159 10.75 0.52 -10.43
C LEU A 159 11.26 -0.92 -10.28
N ARG A 160 10.69 -1.70 -9.34
CA ARG A 160 11.01 -3.12 -9.18
C ARG A 160 10.81 -3.92 -10.46
N LEU A 161 9.66 -3.76 -11.12
CA LEU A 161 9.38 -4.51 -12.35
C LEU A 161 10.30 -4.08 -13.50
N ALA A 162 10.64 -2.80 -13.58
CA ALA A 162 11.60 -2.30 -14.56
C ALA A 162 13.01 -2.88 -14.32
N SER A 163 13.46 -2.91 -13.06
CA SER A 163 14.73 -3.50 -12.67
C SER A 163 14.78 -5.01 -12.87
N LEU A 164 13.68 -5.73 -12.62
CA LEU A 164 13.56 -7.18 -12.83
C LEU A 164 13.51 -7.59 -14.30
N PHE A 165 12.86 -6.80 -15.15
CA PHE A 165 12.62 -7.13 -16.56
C PHE A 165 13.10 -6.00 -17.50
N PRO A 166 14.38 -5.62 -17.48
CA PRO A 166 14.89 -4.42 -18.16
C PRO A 166 14.64 -4.44 -19.67
N ALA A 167 14.69 -5.62 -20.30
CA ALA A 167 14.39 -5.77 -21.73
C ALA A 167 12.90 -5.47 -22.07
N LEU A 168 11.97 -5.84 -21.18
CA LEU A 168 10.54 -5.56 -21.37
C LEU A 168 10.19 -4.11 -21.03
N PHE A 169 10.87 -3.52 -20.06
CA PHE A 169 10.69 -2.14 -19.62
C PHE A 169 11.73 -1.19 -20.21
N SER A 170 12.25 -1.45 -21.41
CA SER A 170 13.07 -0.46 -22.12
C SER A 170 12.24 0.77 -22.49
N ARG A 171 12.90 1.92 -22.68
CA ARG A 171 12.22 3.16 -23.10
C ARG A 171 11.42 2.98 -24.40
N GLU A 172 11.95 2.21 -25.34
CA GLU A 172 11.30 1.88 -26.62
C GLU A 172 10.01 1.05 -26.44
N ASN A 173 9.91 0.31 -25.35
CA ASN A 173 8.73 -0.50 -25.01
C ASN A 173 7.73 0.25 -24.14
N TYR A 174 8.05 1.47 -23.66
CA TYR A 174 7.15 2.23 -22.77
C TYR A 174 5.79 2.51 -23.42
N GLY A 175 5.75 2.94 -24.68
CA GLY A 175 4.51 3.12 -25.44
C GLY A 175 3.74 1.83 -25.73
N ARG A 176 4.32 0.64 -25.47
CA ARG A 176 3.64 -0.67 -25.62
C ARG A 176 3.00 -1.15 -24.33
N LEU A 177 3.28 -0.51 -23.20
CA LEU A 177 2.69 -0.85 -21.91
C LEU A 177 1.18 -0.62 -21.96
N GLN A 178 0.42 -1.64 -21.54
CA GLN A 178 -1.02 -1.54 -21.40
C GLN A 178 -1.40 -1.65 -19.93
N LEU A 179 -1.99 -0.60 -19.38
CA LEU A 179 -2.50 -0.59 -18.02
C LEU A 179 -4.03 -0.59 -18.03
N VAL A 180 -4.63 -1.65 -17.50
CA VAL A 180 -6.08 -1.79 -17.34
C VAL A 180 -6.43 -1.75 -15.86
N THR A 181 -7.45 -0.99 -15.50
CA THR A 181 -7.86 -0.78 -14.10
C THR A 181 -9.37 -0.88 -13.93
N SER A 182 -9.81 -1.05 -12.68
CA SER A 182 -11.23 -0.88 -12.33
C SER A 182 -11.57 0.60 -12.13
N SER A 183 -12.86 0.94 -12.18
CA SER A 183 -13.35 2.31 -11.94
C SER A 183 -13.17 2.81 -10.51
N LYS A 184 -12.68 2.00 -9.58
CA LYS A 184 -12.42 2.45 -8.20
C LYS A 184 -11.30 3.47 -8.22
N HIS A 185 -11.56 4.65 -7.65
CA HIS A 185 -10.62 5.77 -7.56
C HIS A 185 -9.22 5.34 -7.11
N ARG A 186 -9.12 4.59 -6.01
CA ARG A 186 -7.84 4.05 -5.52
C ARG A 186 -7.10 3.15 -6.52
N CYS A 187 -7.81 2.44 -7.39
CA CYS A 187 -7.22 1.60 -8.43
C CYS A 187 -6.76 2.43 -9.62
N VAL A 188 -7.53 3.46 -10.00
CA VAL A 188 -7.13 4.45 -11.01
C VAL A 188 -5.87 5.19 -10.54
N ASP A 189 -5.90 5.73 -9.31
CA ASP A 189 -4.78 6.44 -8.69
C ASP A 189 -3.54 5.55 -8.52
N SER A 190 -3.74 4.25 -8.29
CA SER A 190 -2.62 3.29 -8.21
C SER A 190 -1.97 3.08 -9.59
N GLY A 191 -2.78 2.93 -10.64
CA GLY A 191 -2.27 2.82 -12.01
C GLY A 191 -1.55 4.09 -12.45
N ALA A 192 -2.13 5.24 -12.14
CA ALA A 192 -1.53 6.56 -12.30
C ALA A 192 -0.14 6.66 -11.64
N ALA A 193 -0.05 6.32 -10.36
CA ALA A 193 1.21 6.34 -9.62
C ALA A 193 2.25 5.34 -10.18
N PHE A 194 1.80 4.17 -10.65
CA PHE A 194 2.67 3.21 -11.32
C PHE A 194 3.30 3.80 -12.60
N LEU A 195 2.50 4.44 -13.46
CA LEU A 195 2.99 5.09 -14.68
C LEU A 195 3.94 6.25 -14.37
N GLN A 196 3.66 7.04 -13.34
CA GLN A 196 4.58 8.08 -12.86
C GLN A 196 5.92 7.50 -12.42
N GLY A 197 5.93 6.38 -11.71
CA GLY A 197 7.16 5.71 -11.28
C GLY A 197 8.02 5.23 -12.47
N LEU A 198 7.39 4.63 -13.48
CA LEU A 198 8.08 4.26 -14.71
C LEU A 198 8.60 5.47 -15.48
N TRP A 199 7.80 6.54 -15.58
CA TRP A 199 8.22 7.75 -16.26
C TRP A 199 9.48 8.35 -15.61
N GLN A 200 9.49 8.43 -14.27
CA GLN A 200 10.64 8.91 -13.51
C GLN A 200 11.89 8.05 -13.71
N HIS A 201 11.72 6.73 -13.88
CA HIS A 201 12.82 5.82 -14.20
C HIS A 201 13.48 6.18 -15.54
N TYR A 202 12.70 6.52 -16.57
CA TYR A 202 13.22 6.90 -17.89
C TYR A 202 13.71 8.34 -17.98
N HIS A 203 13.23 9.21 -17.09
CA HIS A 203 13.48 10.66 -17.11
C HIS A 203 13.95 11.16 -15.72
N PRO A 204 15.12 10.70 -15.24
CA PRO A 204 15.59 11.06 -13.91
C PRO A 204 15.80 12.57 -13.79
N GLY A 205 15.33 13.14 -12.66
CA GLY A 205 15.48 14.57 -12.35
C GLY A 205 14.43 15.49 -12.98
N LEU A 206 13.49 14.96 -13.75
CA LEU A 206 12.38 15.74 -14.31
C LEU A 206 11.06 15.45 -13.56
N PRO A 207 10.14 16.42 -13.47
CA PRO A 207 8.79 16.16 -12.96
C PRO A 207 7.96 15.38 -14.00
N PRO A 208 7.18 14.37 -13.59
CA PRO A 208 6.31 13.67 -14.53
C PRO A 208 5.23 14.60 -15.08
N PRO A 209 4.87 14.48 -16.38
CA PRO A 209 3.77 15.23 -16.95
C PRO A 209 2.43 14.74 -16.38
N ASP A 210 1.35 15.42 -16.77
CA ASP A 210 0.01 14.89 -16.55
C ASP A 210 -0.14 13.54 -17.25
N ILE A 211 -0.88 12.63 -16.63
CA ILE A 211 -1.02 11.24 -17.10
C ILE A 211 -1.68 11.16 -18.48
N ALA A 212 -2.52 12.15 -18.82
CA ALA A 212 -3.12 12.26 -20.14
C ALA A 212 -2.08 12.50 -21.25
N ASP A 213 -0.93 13.09 -20.90
CA ASP A 213 0.14 13.48 -21.82
C ASP A 213 1.31 12.48 -21.82
N MET A 214 1.22 11.40 -21.05
CA MET A 214 2.23 10.32 -21.05
C MET A 214 2.14 9.47 -22.32
N GLU A 215 3.29 8.99 -22.82
CA GLU A 215 3.38 8.20 -24.07
C GLU A 215 2.53 6.92 -24.06
N CYS A 216 2.45 6.24 -22.91
CA CYS A 216 1.61 5.05 -22.73
C CYS A 216 0.12 5.36 -22.55
N GLY A 217 -0.25 6.64 -22.44
CA GLY A 217 -1.60 7.10 -22.13
C GLY A 217 -2.08 6.79 -20.71
N PRO A 218 -3.31 7.21 -20.36
CA PRO A 218 -3.88 6.98 -19.04
C PRO A 218 -4.33 5.51 -18.84
N PRO A 219 -4.43 5.05 -17.57
CA PRO A 219 -5.03 3.77 -17.23
C PRO A 219 -6.41 3.57 -17.89
N ARG A 220 -6.57 2.49 -18.66
CA ARG A 220 -7.85 2.16 -19.29
C ARG A 220 -8.80 1.51 -18.28
N ILE A 221 -9.95 2.14 -18.04
CA ILE A 221 -10.98 1.58 -17.14
C ILE A 221 -11.72 0.42 -17.84
N ASN A 222 -11.78 -0.74 -17.19
CA ASN A 222 -12.53 -1.91 -17.66
C ASN A 222 -13.04 -2.75 -16.47
N ASP A 223 -14.22 -2.41 -15.95
CA ASP A 223 -14.83 -3.14 -14.83
C ASP A 223 -15.29 -4.56 -15.19
N LYS A 224 -15.66 -4.82 -16.45
CA LYS A 224 -16.03 -6.18 -16.89
C LYS A 224 -14.85 -7.15 -16.72
N LEU A 225 -13.62 -6.67 -16.95
CA LEU A 225 -12.40 -7.44 -16.76
C LEU A 225 -11.90 -7.40 -15.31
N MET A 226 -11.80 -6.21 -14.71
CA MET A 226 -11.15 -6.02 -13.41
C MET A 226 -12.07 -6.21 -12.20
N ARG A 227 -13.39 -6.16 -12.42
CA ARG A 227 -14.45 -6.43 -11.43
C ARG A 227 -15.42 -7.47 -11.96
N PHE A 228 -14.91 -8.49 -12.65
CA PHE A 228 -15.70 -9.59 -13.24
C PHE A 228 -16.80 -10.13 -12.31
N PHE A 229 -16.54 -10.18 -10.99
CA PHE A 229 -17.47 -10.67 -9.98
C PHE A 229 -18.73 -9.80 -9.84
N ASP A 230 -18.61 -8.47 -10.00
CA ASP A 230 -19.74 -7.54 -9.95
C ASP A 230 -20.63 -7.64 -11.19
N HIS A 231 -20.13 -8.26 -12.26
CA HIS A 231 -20.85 -8.50 -13.50
C HIS A 231 -21.32 -9.96 -13.64
N CYS A 232 -21.06 -10.81 -12.64
CA CYS A 232 -21.49 -12.20 -12.63
C CYS A 232 -22.81 -12.33 -11.86
N GLU A 233 -23.92 -12.47 -12.58
CA GLU A 233 -25.26 -12.56 -11.97
C GLU A 233 -25.37 -13.71 -10.96
N LYS A 234 -24.81 -14.88 -11.27
CA LYS A 234 -24.78 -16.02 -10.33
C LYS A 234 -24.00 -15.69 -9.05
N PHE A 235 -22.88 -14.99 -9.14
CA PHE A 235 -22.14 -14.55 -7.95
C PHE A 235 -22.97 -13.57 -7.12
N LEU A 236 -23.58 -12.57 -7.77
CA LEU A 236 -24.38 -11.56 -7.10
C LEU A 236 -25.57 -12.17 -6.35
N THR A 237 -26.26 -13.12 -6.97
CA THR A 237 -27.45 -13.76 -6.41
C THR A 237 -27.12 -14.80 -5.35
N GLN A 238 -26.12 -15.65 -5.59
CA GLN A 238 -25.81 -16.78 -4.68
C GLN A 238 -24.92 -16.39 -3.50
N VAL A 239 -24.13 -15.31 -3.63
CA VAL A 239 -23.12 -14.92 -2.62
C VAL A 239 -23.33 -13.49 -2.14
N GLU A 240 -23.26 -12.47 -3.03
CA GLU A 240 -23.20 -11.07 -2.58
C GLU A 240 -24.50 -10.58 -1.90
N ARG A 241 -25.67 -10.98 -2.44
CA ARG A 241 -26.99 -10.62 -1.91
C ARG A 241 -27.64 -11.72 -1.07
N ASN A 242 -27.00 -12.88 -0.95
CA ASN A 242 -27.53 -14.00 -0.21
C ASN A 242 -27.19 -13.87 1.29
N ALA A 243 -28.23 -13.69 2.11
CA ALA A 243 -28.07 -13.49 3.56
C ALA A 243 -27.41 -14.68 4.27
N THR A 244 -27.55 -15.90 3.75
CA THR A 244 -26.98 -17.11 4.38
C THR A 244 -25.58 -17.44 3.87
N ALA A 245 -25.09 -16.74 2.84
CA ALA A 245 -23.80 -17.06 2.22
C ALA A 245 -22.59 -16.86 3.15
N LEU A 246 -22.75 -16.05 4.21
CA LEU A 246 -21.72 -15.80 5.21
C LEU A 246 -22.10 -16.37 6.59
N TYR A 247 -22.96 -17.39 6.64
CA TYR A 247 -23.43 -18.01 7.89
C TYR A 247 -22.28 -18.32 8.86
N HIS A 248 -21.21 -18.97 8.39
CA HIS A 248 -20.07 -19.31 9.24
C HIS A 248 -19.34 -18.09 9.81
N VAL A 249 -19.30 -16.98 9.06
CA VAL A 249 -18.71 -15.72 9.54
C VAL A 249 -19.53 -15.15 10.68
N GLU A 250 -20.86 -15.11 10.52
CA GLU A 250 -21.76 -14.59 11.55
C GLU A 250 -21.79 -15.50 12.78
N ALA A 251 -21.75 -16.82 12.60
CA ALA A 251 -21.63 -17.77 13.70
C ALA A 251 -20.32 -17.56 14.49
N PHE A 252 -19.19 -17.37 13.80
CA PHE A 252 -17.89 -17.14 14.44
C PHE A 252 -17.84 -15.81 15.21
N LYS A 253 -18.47 -14.74 14.69
CA LYS A 253 -18.58 -13.45 15.40
C LYS A 253 -19.25 -13.57 16.78
N THR A 254 -20.16 -14.52 16.94
CA THR A 254 -20.85 -14.82 18.20
C THR A 254 -20.25 -16.00 18.97
N GLY A 255 -19.22 -16.65 18.41
CA GLY A 255 -18.57 -17.83 18.98
C GLY A 255 -17.71 -17.52 20.21
N PRO A 256 -17.32 -18.56 20.97
CA PRO A 256 -16.62 -18.41 22.25
C PRO A 256 -15.29 -17.66 22.11
N GLU A 257 -14.55 -17.85 21.01
CA GLU A 257 -13.28 -17.18 20.73
C GLU A 257 -13.47 -15.66 20.65
N MET A 258 -14.48 -15.21 19.90
CA MET A 258 -14.80 -13.78 19.79
C MET A 258 -15.40 -13.21 21.07
N GLN A 259 -16.20 -13.99 21.81
CA GLN A 259 -16.74 -13.56 23.11
C GLN A 259 -15.64 -13.34 24.15
N ASN A 260 -14.58 -14.14 24.12
CA ASN A 260 -13.42 -13.95 25.00
C ASN A 260 -12.68 -12.64 24.69
N ILE A 261 -12.47 -12.32 23.40
CA ILE A 261 -11.87 -11.05 22.99
C ILE A 261 -12.75 -9.87 23.39
N LEU A 262 -14.07 -9.97 23.20
CA LEU A 262 -15.00 -8.90 23.58
C LEU A 262 -14.90 -8.56 25.07
N LYS A 263 -14.87 -9.56 25.95
CA LYS A 263 -14.71 -9.35 27.40
C LYS A 263 -13.36 -8.72 27.72
N LYS A 264 -12.27 -9.29 27.17
CA LYS A 264 -10.92 -8.79 27.39
C LYS A 264 -10.75 -7.34 26.95
N VAL A 265 -11.23 -6.99 25.75
CA VAL A 265 -11.16 -5.62 25.23
C VAL A 265 -12.07 -4.69 26.02
N ALA A 266 -13.26 -5.14 26.43
CA ALA A 266 -14.14 -4.37 27.32
C ALA A 266 -13.43 -3.99 28.63
N ASP A 267 -12.73 -4.93 29.25
CA ASP A 267 -11.97 -4.72 30.49
C ASP A 267 -10.79 -3.75 30.27
N ILE A 268 -10.02 -3.93 29.19
CA ILE A 268 -8.88 -3.06 28.85
C ILE A 268 -9.34 -1.61 28.59
N LEU A 269 -10.43 -1.45 27.84
CA LEU A 269 -10.98 -0.14 27.51
C LEU A 269 -11.80 0.45 28.67
N GLN A 270 -12.18 -0.38 29.65
CA GLN A 270 -13.12 -0.13 30.74
C GLN A 270 -14.45 0.44 30.22
N VAL A 271 -15.07 -0.29 29.29
CA VAL A 271 -16.40 0.01 28.74
C VAL A 271 -17.31 -1.21 28.90
N PRO A 272 -18.65 -1.05 29.01
CA PRO A 272 -19.55 -2.19 29.10
C PRO A 272 -19.41 -3.13 27.89
N VAL A 273 -19.24 -4.42 28.13
CA VAL A 273 -19.08 -5.43 27.06
C VAL A 273 -20.24 -5.44 26.06
N ASN A 274 -21.46 -5.13 26.53
CA ASN A 274 -22.67 -5.06 25.71
C ASN A 274 -22.65 -3.92 24.69
N ASN A 275 -21.75 -2.94 24.84
CA ASN A 275 -21.56 -1.86 23.88
C ASN A 275 -20.59 -2.24 22.74
N LEU A 276 -19.93 -3.39 22.84
CA LEU A 276 -18.98 -3.90 21.86
C LEU A 276 -19.59 -5.04 21.05
N ASN A 277 -19.08 -5.23 19.83
CA ASN A 277 -19.38 -6.38 18.99
C ASN A 277 -18.16 -6.69 18.10
N ALA A 278 -18.13 -7.89 17.52
CA ALA A 278 -17.01 -8.36 16.71
C ALA A 278 -16.62 -7.38 15.58
N ASP A 279 -17.62 -6.70 15.02
CA ASP A 279 -17.49 -5.74 13.93
C ASP A 279 -16.79 -4.44 14.36
N LEU A 280 -16.98 -3.99 15.60
CA LEU A 280 -16.26 -2.88 16.23
C LEU A 280 -14.85 -3.29 16.60
N ILE A 281 -14.68 -4.45 17.25
CA ILE A 281 -13.37 -4.98 17.64
C ILE A 281 -12.45 -5.16 16.43
N GLN A 282 -12.98 -5.69 15.32
CA GLN A 282 -12.20 -5.82 14.09
C GLN A 282 -11.77 -4.45 13.51
N VAL A 283 -12.57 -3.40 13.69
CA VAL A 283 -12.16 -2.04 13.32
C VAL A 283 -11.09 -1.49 14.26
N ALA A 284 -11.22 -1.68 15.56
CA ALA A 284 -10.19 -1.32 16.54
C ALA A 284 -8.84 -1.97 16.18
N PHE A 285 -8.86 -3.28 15.88
CA PHE A 285 -7.68 -4.03 15.47
C PHE A 285 -7.04 -3.48 14.19
N PHE A 286 -7.83 -3.25 13.14
CA PHE A 286 -7.29 -2.67 11.91
C PHE A 286 -6.90 -1.20 12.03
N THR A 287 -7.36 -0.48 13.05
CA THR A 287 -6.93 0.92 13.29
C THR A 287 -5.44 0.99 13.61
N CYS A 288 -4.90 0.01 14.36
CA CYS A 288 -3.45 -0.15 14.52
C CYS A 288 -2.72 -0.22 13.16
N SER A 289 -3.21 -1.06 12.25
CA SER A 289 -2.65 -1.21 10.90
C SER A 289 -2.75 0.07 10.07
N PHE A 290 -3.88 0.78 10.14
CA PHE A 290 -4.07 2.04 9.42
C PHE A 290 -3.14 3.13 9.93
N ASP A 291 -2.97 3.26 11.24
CA ASP A 291 -2.10 4.25 11.86
C ASP A 291 -0.62 3.95 11.51
N LEU A 292 -0.21 2.68 11.55
CA LEU A 292 1.13 2.26 11.12
C LEU A 292 1.39 2.55 9.65
N ALA A 293 0.45 2.23 8.76
CA ALA A 293 0.64 2.32 7.32
C ALA A 293 0.48 3.75 6.76
N ILE A 294 -0.34 4.57 7.40
CA ILE A 294 -0.69 5.91 6.90
C ILE A 294 0.07 7.00 7.64
N LYS A 295 0.32 6.82 8.94
CA LYS A 295 0.96 7.83 9.79
C LYS A 295 2.36 7.43 10.26
N GLY A 296 2.78 6.19 10.04
CA GLY A 296 4.09 5.71 10.47
C GLY A 296 4.22 5.55 11.99
N VAL A 297 3.10 5.45 12.72
CA VAL A 297 3.07 5.43 14.18
C VAL A 297 2.43 4.17 14.74
N LYS A 298 2.99 3.63 15.82
CA LYS A 298 2.35 2.57 16.60
C LYS A 298 1.33 3.22 17.52
N SER A 299 0.07 3.19 17.10
CA SER A 299 -1.04 3.72 17.90
C SER A 299 -1.26 2.91 19.18
N PRO A 300 -1.87 3.48 20.23
CA PRO A 300 -2.29 2.74 21.41
C PRO A 300 -3.31 1.63 21.08
N TRP A 301 -4.01 1.69 19.93
CA TRP A 301 -4.86 0.59 19.45
C TRP A 301 -4.07 -0.70 19.25
N CYS A 302 -2.76 -0.62 18.99
CA CYS A 302 -1.90 -1.79 18.86
C CYS A 302 -1.66 -2.49 20.21
N ASP A 303 -1.80 -1.79 21.33
CA ASP A 303 -1.56 -2.34 22.67
C ASP A 303 -2.83 -2.90 23.32
N VAL A 304 -3.99 -2.77 22.64
CA VAL A 304 -5.26 -3.38 23.04
C VAL A 304 -5.28 -4.89 22.79
N PHE A 305 -4.51 -5.36 21.80
CA PHE A 305 -4.53 -6.73 21.32
C PHE A 305 -3.19 -7.41 21.52
N ASP A 306 -3.21 -8.67 21.90
CA ASP A 306 -2.02 -9.53 21.83
C ASP A 306 -2.05 -10.44 20.59
N ILE A 307 -1.03 -11.28 20.45
CA ILE A 307 -0.86 -12.18 19.31
C ILE A 307 -2.00 -13.21 19.22
N ASP A 308 -2.54 -13.67 20.35
CA ASP A 308 -3.61 -14.67 20.32
C ASP A 308 -4.95 -14.03 19.93
N ASP A 309 -5.22 -12.81 20.38
CA ASP A 309 -6.35 -12.02 19.85
C ASP A 309 -6.20 -11.79 18.33
N ALA A 310 -4.99 -11.47 17.89
CA ALA A 310 -4.70 -11.18 16.48
C ALA A 310 -4.93 -12.39 15.58
N LYS A 311 -4.54 -13.60 16.00
CA LYS A 311 -4.83 -14.85 15.27
C LYS A 311 -6.33 -15.08 15.09
N VAL A 312 -7.13 -14.83 16.13
CA VAL A 312 -8.60 -14.99 16.06
C VAL A 312 -9.22 -13.95 15.13
N LEU A 313 -8.76 -12.69 15.18
CA LEU A 313 -9.26 -11.61 14.33
C LEU A 313 -8.83 -11.77 12.87
N GLU A 314 -7.63 -12.30 12.63
CA GLU A 314 -7.15 -12.72 11.32
C GLU A 314 -8.02 -13.86 10.77
N TYR A 315 -8.24 -14.91 11.57
CA TYR A 315 -9.11 -16.02 11.18
C TYR A 315 -10.53 -15.56 10.85
N LEU A 316 -11.11 -14.63 11.62
CA LEU A 316 -12.40 -14.01 11.27
C LEU A 316 -12.37 -13.34 9.89
N ASN A 317 -11.29 -12.65 9.56
CA ASN A 317 -11.13 -12.04 8.22
C ASN A 317 -10.94 -13.10 7.14
N ASP A 318 -10.17 -14.16 7.39
CA ASP A 318 -9.95 -15.26 6.45
C ASP A 318 -11.21 -16.04 6.17
N LEU A 319 -12.00 -16.35 7.21
CA LEU A 319 -13.30 -16.99 7.07
C LEU A 319 -14.22 -16.15 6.17
N LYS A 320 -14.21 -14.83 6.35
CA LYS A 320 -14.93 -13.91 5.47
C LYS A 320 -14.41 -13.93 4.03
N GLN A 321 -13.09 -13.93 3.81
CA GLN A 321 -12.55 -14.01 2.44
C GLN A 321 -12.85 -15.36 1.79
N TYR A 322 -12.72 -16.47 2.52
CA TYR A 322 -12.99 -17.81 2.06
C TYR A 322 -14.42 -17.93 1.52
N TRP A 323 -15.42 -17.52 2.30
CA TRP A 323 -16.82 -17.59 1.89
C TRP A 323 -17.20 -16.53 0.86
N LYS A 324 -16.70 -15.30 0.99
CA LYS A 324 -17.12 -14.19 0.11
C LYS A 324 -16.39 -14.16 -1.24
N ARG A 325 -15.13 -14.58 -1.30
CA ARG A 325 -14.23 -14.39 -2.45
C ARG A 325 -13.38 -15.62 -2.80
N GLY A 326 -13.18 -16.54 -1.87
CA GLY A 326 -12.35 -17.74 -2.02
C GLY A 326 -13.16 -19.00 -2.32
N TYR A 327 -12.75 -20.13 -1.74
CA TYR A 327 -13.26 -21.46 -2.11
C TYR A 327 -14.61 -21.85 -1.49
N GLY A 328 -15.23 -21.01 -0.67
CA GLY A 328 -16.52 -21.32 -0.04
C GLY A 328 -17.65 -21.58 -1.04
N TYR A 329 -17.59 -20.98 -2.23
CA TYR A 329 -18.52 -21.24 -3.32
C TYR A 329 -17.80 -21.39 -4.65
N SER A 330 -18.18 -22.42 -5.43
CA SER A 330 -17.59 -22.66 -6.75
C SER A 330 -17.77 -21.49 -7.73
N ILE A 331 -18.80 -20.66 -7.53
CA ILE A 331 -19.02 -19.48 -8.37
C ILE A 331 -17.96 -18.40 -8.17
N ASN A 332 -17.30 -18.33 -7.00
CA ASN A 332 -16.27 -17.34 -6.72
C ASN A 332 -15.10 -17.49 -7.70
N SER A 333 -14.57 -18.70 -7.85
CA SER A 333 -13.49 -18.98 -8.82
C SER A 333 -13.98 -18.88 -10.26
N ARG A 334 -15.16 -19.45 -10.58
CA ARG A 334 -15.73 -19.42 -11.94
C ARG A 334 -16.01 -18.00 -12.44
N SER A 335 -16.33 -17.06 -11.55
CA SER A 335 -16.54 -15.67 -11.94
C SER A 335 -15.29 -15.02 -12.55
N SER A 336 -14.09 -15.52 -12.21
CA SER A 336 -12.80 -15.00 -12.70
C SER A 336 -12.39 -15.51 -14.08
N CYS A 337 -13.16 -16.42 -14.70
CA CYS A 337 -12.79 -17.05 -15.98
C CYS A 337 -12.47 -16.03 -17.08
N THR A 338 -13.19 -14.90 -17.13
CA THR A 338 -12.93 -13.85 -18.13
C THR A 338 -11.54 -13.21 -17.97
N LEU A 339 -11.10 -12.98 -16.73
CA LEU A 339 -9.76 -12.46 -16.44
C LEU A 339 -8.68 -13.48 -16.80
N PHE A 340 -8.85 -14.75 -16.41
CA PHE A 340 -7.88 -15.78 -16.76
C PHE A 340 -7.79 -15.99 -18.28
N GLN A 341 -8.91 -15.99 -19.00
CA GLN A 341 -8.90 -16.07 -20.46
C GLN A 341 -8.12 -14.92 -21.09
N ASP A 342 -8.32 -13.68 -20.60
CA ASP A 342 -7.57 -12.51 -21.08
C ASP A 342 -6.06 -12.66 -20.83
N ILE A 343 -5.66 -13.10 -19.62
CA ILE A 343 -4.25 -13.35 -19.28
C ILE A 343 -3.64 -14.40 -20.20
N PHE A 344 -4.26 -15.57 -20.34
CA PHE A 344 -3.73 -16.66 -21.16
C PHE A 344 -3.71 -16.31 -22.65
N GLN A 345 -4.70 -15.59 -23.16
CA GLN A 345 -4.69 -15.11 -24.55
C GLN A 345 -3.52 -14.16 -24.83
N HIS A 346 -3.18 -13.28 -23.89
CA HIS A 346 -2.00 -12.42 -24.02
C HIS A 346 -0.69 -13.22 -24.02
N LEU A 347 -0.57 -14.23 -23.16
CA LEU A 347 0.59 -15.12 -23.13
C LEU A 347 0.71 -15.94 -24.42
N ASP A 348 -0.36 -16.56 -24.90
CA ASP A 348 -0.39 -17.32 -26.15
C ASP A 348 -0.02 -16.46 -27.36
N LYS A 349 -0.52 -15.23 -27.40
CA LYS A 349 -0.21 -14.27 -28.46
C LYS A 349 1.28 -13.92 -28.46
N ALA A 350 1.86 -13.68 -27.28
CA ALA A 350 3.29 -13.38 -27.16
C ALA A 350 4.17 -14.55 -27.63
N VAL A 351 3.82 -15.79 -27.24
CA VAL A 351 4.53 -17.01 -27.69
C VAL A 351 4.47 -17.15 -29.21
N LYS A 352 3.28 -17.03 -29.82
CA LYS A 352 3.11 -17.12 -31.27
C LYS A 352 3.89 -16.04 -32.02
N GLN A 353 3.91 -14.81 -31.50
CA GLN A 353 4.68 -13.71 -32.10
C GLN A 353 6.19 -13.95 -32.03
N LYS A 354 6.69 -14.47 -30.90
CA LYS A 354 8.11 -14.81 -30.73
C LYS A 354 8.53 -15.93 -31.69
N GLN A 355 7.73 -16.99 -31.81
CA GLN A 355 7.99 -18.09 -32.75
C GLN A 355 8.05 -17.61 -34.19
N ARG A 356 7.12 -16.77 -34.63
CA ARG A 356 7.12 -16.20 -35.98
C ARG A 356 8.39 -15.39 -36.27
N ARG A 357 8.85 -14.56 -35.34
CA ARG A 357 10.09 -13.78 -35.48
C ARG A 357 11.34 -14.66 -35.54
N SER A 358 11.34 -15.79 -34.84
CA SER A 358 12.44 -16.76 -34.89
C SER A 358 12.45 -17.63 -36.17
N CYS A 359 11.38 -17.64 -36.96
CA CYS A 359 11.26 -18.42 -38.20
C CYS A 359 11.51 -17.59 -39.48
N VAL A 360 11.81 -16.29 -39.38
CA VAL A 360 12.25 -15.48 -40.53
C VAL A 360 13.79 -15.52 -40.54
N PRO A 361 14.45 -16.13 -41.55
CA PRO A 361 15.90 -16.10 -41.66
C PRO A 361 16.38 -14.68 -42.00
N ASP A 362 17.55 -14.29 -41.47
CA ASP A 362 18.21 -12.98 -41.66
C ASP A 362 18.47 -12.59 -43.13
N SER A 363 18.17 -13.45 -44.10
CA SER A 363 18.39 -13.22 -45.53
C SER A 363 17.36 -12.30 -46.21
N GLU A 364 16.33 -11.82 -45.51
CA GLU A 364 15.30 -10.94 -46.09
C GLU A 364 15.32 -9.49 -45.58
N MET A 365 16.32 -9.11 -44.76
CA MET A 365 16.42 -7.75 -44.20
C MET A 365 17.46 -6.84 -44.89
N GLU A 366 18.08 -7.30 -45.98
CA GLU A 366 18.79 -6.46 -46.94
C GLU A 366 18.05 -6.48 -48.29
N LYS A 367 17.07 -5.59 -48.46
CA LYS A 367 16.69 -5.02 -49.76
C LYS A 367 16.00 -3.68 -49.59
#